data_AF-A0A9D9GVX5-F1
#
_entry.id   AF-A0A9D9GVX5-F1
#
_cell.length_a   1.000
_cell.length_b   1.000
_cell.length_c   1.000
_cell.angle_alpha   90.00
_cell.angle_beta   90.00
_cell.angle_gamma   90.00
#
_symmetry.space_group_name_H-M   'P 1'
#
loop_
_entity.id
_entity.type
_entity.pdbx_description
1 polymer ?
#
loop_
_entity_poly.entity_id
_entity_poly.type
_entity_poly.pdbx_seq_one_letter_code
_entity_poly.pdbx_strand_id
1 'polypeptide(L)'
;MKENKEYYYLSYSGEYGLIYNLIKITYITRDDGFKYILKPSKSVISLLPKEIKEYLIDRISINKEYKELPYLDNIIPNFLKDFIKDDLDSLNNKDLLKSLDLKKVKTINNLFINSFTKKVNIDLTNIFTKENITGVIKKILNELALGNNVTINETKINNKKRKAVFNTLMFIYNKSIEANKLKQKEGIDKAKIRGKYKGRIPSPIDLDKFKNEYQKVLNKEITAQKVIKNLNISKDKYYRTIKLLNKNLDNIKEK
;
A
#
# COMPACT_ATOMS: atom_id res chain seq x y z
N MET A 1 13.86 0.62 -40.22
CA MET A 1 14.18 0.36 -38.79
C MET A 1 12.90 0.17 -38.02
N LYS A 2 12.74 -0.96 -37.31
CA LYS A 2 11.57 -1.21 -36.45
C LYS A 2 11.86 -0.62 -35.07
N GLU A 3 11.17 0.45 -34.71
CA GLU A 3 11.18 0.94 -33.32
C GLU A 3 10.12 0.19 -32.52
N ASN A 4 10.49 -0.39 -31.38
CA ASN A 4 9.52 -0.89 -30.41
C ASN A 4 9.35 0.14 -29.28
N LYS A 5 8.10 0.43 -28.90
CA LYS A 5 7.74 1.45 -27.92
C LYS A 5 6.96 0.85 -26.79
N GLU A 6 7.45 1.07 -25.58
CA GLU A 6 6.81 0.65 -24.35
C GLU A 6 6.52 1.87 -23.48
N TYR A 7 5.49 1.76 -22.66
CA TYR A 7 4.99 2.86 -21.86
C TYR A 7 4.82 2.41 -20.41
N TYR A 8 5.33 3.23 -19.51
CA TYR A 8 5.24 3.02 -18.08
C TYR A 8 4.90 4.33 -17.38
N TYR A 9 4.52 4.23 -16.11
CA TYR A 9 4.44 5.36 -15.21
C TYR A 9 5.47 5.20 -14.08
N LEU A 10 6.17 6.28 -13.77
CA LEU A 10 6.70 6.47 -12.42
C LEU A 10 5.57 7.00 -11.56
N SER A 11 5.25 6.27 -10.51
CA SER A 11 4.11 6.51 -9.64
C SER A 11 4.55 6.65 -8.20
N TYR A 12 3.74 7.36 -7.41
CA TYR A 12 3.95 7.53 -5.97
C TYR A 12 2.75 6.99 -5.19
N SER A 13 3.01 6.19 -4.15
CA SER A 13 2.01 5.73 -3.21
C SER A 13 1.90 6.72 -2.04
N GLY A 14 0.84 7.52 -2.03
CA GLY A 14 0.58 8.49 -0.98
C GLY A 14 -0.33 7.97 0.13
N GLU A 15 -0.79 8.91 0.96
CA GLU A 15 -1.72 8.62 2.05
C GLU A 15 -3.02 7.98 1.57
N TYR A 16 -3.66 7.23 2.47
CA TYR A 16 -4.95 6.54 2.22
C TYR A 16 -4.95 5.52 1.06
N GLY A 17 -3.76 5.16 0.57
CA GLY A 17 -3.57 4.27 -0.57
C GLY A 17 -3.83 4.94 -1.92
N LEU A 18 -3.76 6.27 -2.00
CA LEU A 18 -3.87 6.98 -3.26
C LEU A 18 -2.59 6.79 -4.10
N ILE A 19 -2.76 6.46 -5.38
CA ILE A 19 -1.65 6.32 -6.34
C ILE A 19 -1.61 7.54 -7.27
N TYR A 20 -0.44 8.16 -7.37
CA TYR A 20 -0.22 9.33 -8.20
C TYR A 20 0.67 8.97 -9.39
N ASN A 21 0.14 9.04 -10.62
CA ASN A 21 0.92 8.78 -11.83
C ASN A 21 1.71 10.05 -12.22
N LEU A 22 2.97 10.11 -11.79
CA LEU A 22 3.78 11.33 -11.81
C LEU A 22 4.44 11.59 -13.16
N ILE A 23 5.08 10.59 -13.75
CA ILE A 23 5.84 10.76 -14.99
C ILE A 23 5.50 9.61 -15.93
N LYS A 24 5.05 9.94 -17.14
CA LYS A 24 4.97 8.95 -18.22
C LYS A 24 6.38 8.70 -18.73
N ILE A 25 6.82 7.45 -18.65
CA ILE A 25 8.07 6.97 -19.23
C ILE A 25 7.73 6.32 -20.56
N THR A 26 8.33 6.79 -21.64
CA THR A 26 8.31 6.09 -22.94
C THR A 26 9.69 5.51 -23.17
N TYR A 27 9.76 4.19 -23.28
CA TYR A 27 10.97 3.45 -23.58
C TYR A 27 10.93 3.02 -25.04
N ILE A 28 11.94 3.40 -25.81
CA ILE A 28 12.03 3.13 -27.25
C ILE A 28 13.28 2.28 -27.47
N THR A 29 13.12 1.10 -28.04
CA THR A 29 14.25 0.22 -28.40
C THR A 29 14.42 0.17 -29.92
N ARG A 30 15.68 0.12 -30.34
CA ARG A 30 16.14 0.12 -31.73
C ARG A 30 17.28 -0.88 -31.89
N ASP A 31 17.61 -1.18 -33.15
CA ASP A 31 18.70 -2.10 -33.49
C ASP A 31 20.06 -1.61 -32.93
N ASP A 32 20.28 -0.29 -32.93
CA ASP A 32 21.51 0.38 -32.51
C ASP A 32 21.50 0.88 -31.05
N GLY A 33 20.36 0.84 -30.34
CA GLY A 33 20.29 1.46 -29.02
C GLY A 33 18.92 1.48 -28.36
N PHE A 34 18.80 2.30 -27.32
CA PHE A 34 17.55 2.57 -26.62
C PHE A 34 17.44 4.03 -26.23
N LYS A 35 16.21 4.49 -26.00
CA LYS A 35 15.89 5.88 -25.69
C LYS A 35 14.78 5.99 -24.66
N TYR A 36 14.93 6.94 -23.75
CA TYR A 36 13.87 7.33 -22.80
C TYR A 36 13.30 8.71 -23.14
N ILE A 37 11.96 8.82 -23.04
CA ILE A 37 11.23 10.10 -23.05
C ILE A 37 10.42 10.18 -21.75
N LEU A 38 10.68 11.21 -20.97
CA LEU A 38 10.06 11.40 -19.66
C LEU A 38 9.13 12.61 -19.71
N LYS A 39 7.84 12.37 -19.48
CA LYS A 39 6.80 13.41 -19.52
C LYS A 39 6.12 13.56 -18.16
N PRO A 40 6.51 14.56 -17.36
CA PRO A 40 5.89 14.84 -16.08
C PRO A 40 4.41 15.27 -16.21
N SER A 41 3.56 14.71 -15.34
CA SER A 41 2.15 15.05 -15.22
C SER A 41 1.97 16.24 -14.28
N LYS A 42 2.19 17.47 -14.78
CA LYS A 42 2.09 18.71 -13.97
C LYS A 42 0.80 18.79 -13.13
N SER A 43 -0.35 18.39 -13.70
CA SER A 43 -1.63 18.42 -12.99
C SER A 43 -1.71 17.44 -11.82
N VAL A 44 -1.00 16.31 -11.89
CA VAL A 44 -0.93 15.30 -10.82
C VAL A 44 0.13 15.66 -9.80
N ILE A 45 1.34 16.03 -10.25
CA ILE A 45 2.44 16.42 -9.35
C ILE A 45 2.00 17.61 -8.48
N SER A 46 1.20 18.53 -9.03
CA SER A 46 0.68 19.68 -8.28
C SER A 46 -0.19 19.33 -7.06
N LEU A 47 -0.70 18.09 -6.98
CA LEU A 47 -1.54 17.58 -5.89
C LEU A 47 -0.73 17.11 -4.68
N LEU A 48 0.55 16.80 -4.87
CA LEU A 48 1.39 16.26 -3.82
C LEU A 48 1.74 17.31 -2.74
N PRO A 49 2.07 16.88 -1.51
CA PRO A 49 2.68 17.73 -0.49
C PRO A 49 3.97 18.39 -0.97
N LYS A 50 4.37 19.50 -0.33
CA LYS A 50 5.54 20.29 -0.74
C LYS A 50 6.82 19.48 -0.64
N GLU A 51 6.96 18.73 0.45
CA GLU A 51 8.11 17.90 0.81
C GLU A 51 8.35 16.83 -0.27
N ILE A 52 7.27 16.20 -0.75
CA ILE A 52 7.35 15.20 -1.81
C ILE A 52 7.73 15.85 -3.15
N LYS A 53 7.18 17.03 -3.46
CA LYS A 53 7.57 17.75 -4.70
C LYS A 53 9.04 18.12 -4.72
N GLU A 54 9.59 18.59 -3.59
CA GLU A 54 11.01 18.91 -3.45
C GLU A 54 11.86 17.65 -3.65
N TYR A 55 11.49 16.55 -2.99
CA TYR A 55 12.13 15.25 -3.21
C TYR A 55 12.14 14.80 -4.68
N LEU A 56 11.04 14.98 -5.41
CA LEU A 56 10.94 14.62 -6.84
C LEU A 56 11.83 15.51 -7.73
N ILE A 57 11.92 16.81 -7.42
CA ILE A 57 12.79 17.75 -8.13
C ILE A 57 14.25 17.33 -7.98
N ASP A 58 14.67 17.02 -6.75
CA ASP A 58 16.07 16.69 -6.44
C ASP A 58 16.48 15.34 -7.03
N ARG A 59 15.62 14.31 -6.92
CA ARG A 59 15.98 12.93 -7.30
C ARG A 59 15.75 12.58 -8.76
N ILE A 60 14.70 13.12 -9.36
CA ILE A 60 14.32 12.79 -10.74
C ILE A 60 14.75 13.90 -11.71
N SER A 61 15.41 14.94 -11.19
CA SER A 61 15.86 16.12 -11.94
C SER A 61 14.71 16.77 -12.72
N ILE A 62 13.48 16.65 -12.20
CA ILE A 62 12.32 17.33 -12.79
C ILE A 62 12.51 18.82 -12.54
N ASN A 63 12.46 19.64 -13.59
CA ASN A 63 12.55 21.07 -13.39
C ASN A 63 11.32 21.61 -12.63
N LYS A 64 11.47 22.77 -11.98
CA LYS A 64 10.39 23.40 -11.21
C LYS A 64 9.12 23.69 -12.04
N GLU A 65 9.26 23.75 -13.36
CA GLU A 65 8.18 24.02 -14.31
C GLU A 65 7.45 22.76 -14.79
N TYR A 66 7.96 21.57 -14.43
CA TYR A 66 7.50 20.25 -14.87
C TYR A 66 7.44 20.12 -16.40
N LYS A 67 8.40 20.72 -17.11
CA LYS A 67 8.54 20.57 -18.57
C LYS A 67 9.01 19.16 -18.91
N GLU A 68 8.79 18.76 -20.15
CA GLU A 68 9.30 17.51 -20.69
C GLU A 68 10.82 17.46 -20.48
N LEU A 69 11.29 16.40 -19.84
CA LEU A 69 12.71 16.20 -19.59
C LEU A 69 13.38 15.70 -20.87
N PRO A 70 14.67 16.06 -21.09
CA PRO A 70 15.35 15.78 -22.35
C PRO A 70 15.41 14.29 -22.66
N TYR A 71 15.57 14.03 -23.95
CA TYR A 71 15.85 12.71 -24.51
C TYR A 71 17.14 12.16 -23.91
N LEU A 72 17.06 10.97 -23.31
CA LEU A 72 18.24 10.24 -22.84
C LEU A 72 18.48 9.09 -23.81
N ASP A 73 19.41 9.30 -24.75
CA ASP A 73 19.80 8.32 -25.75
C ASP A 73 20.92 7.45 -25.19
N ASN A 74 20.71 6.13 -25.17
CA ASN A 74 21.61 5.14 -24.59
C ASN A 74 22.05 5.41 -23.13
N ILE A 75 21.28 6.23 -22.39
CA ILE A 75 21.54 6.60 -21.01
C ILE A 75 20.36 6.19 -20.14
N ILE A 76 20.62 5.42 -19.09
CA ILE A 76 19.61 5.08 -18.08
C ILE A 76 19.45 6.28 -17.12
N PRO A 77 18.24 6.86 -16.98
CA PRO A 77 17.98 7.91 -16.01
C PRO A 77 18.44 7.51 -14.61
N ASN A 78 19.09 8.41 -13.86
CA ASN A 78 19.66 8.08 -12.55
C ASN A 78 18.62 7.52 -11.58
N PHE A 79 17.41 8.09 -11.54
CA PHE A 79 16.34 7.58 -10.68
C PHE A 79 15.89 6.16 -11.06
N LEU A 80 16.05 5.73 -12.32
CA LEU A 80 15.74 4.36 -12.75
C LEU A 80 16.82 3.38 -12.31
N LYS A 81 18.08 3.80 -12.15
CA LYS A 81 19.17 2.92 -11.68
C LYS A 81 18.85 2.35 -10.29
N ASP A 82 18.24 3.15 -9.42
CA ASP A 82 17.84 2.71 -8.08
C ASP A 82 16.83 1.55 -8.12
N PHE A 83 15.90 1.56 -9.09
CA PHE A 83 14.90 0.48 -9.24
C PHE A 83 15.47 -0.80 -9.83
N ILE A 84 16.58 -0.70 -10.55
CA ILE A 84 17.08 -1.75 -11.44
C ILE A 84 18.45 -2.28 -10.97
N LYS A 85 18.88 -1.84 -9.79
CA LYS A 85 20.21 -2.09 -9.21
C LYS A 85 20.64 -3.56 -9.20
N ASP A 86 19.71 -4.49 -8.99
CA ASP A 86 20.02 -5.92 -8.91
C ASP A 86 20.06 -6.60 -10.30
N ASP A 87 19.56 -5.93 -11.35
CA ASP A 87 19.47 -6.47 -12.72
C ASP A 87 20.45 -5.77 -13.70
N LEU A 88 21.22 -4.78 -13.22
CA LEU A 88 22.21 -4.05 -14.03
C LEU A 88 23.38 -4.94 -14.48
N ASP A 89 23.75 -5.94 -13.66
CA ASP A 89 24.90 -6.81 -13.93
C ASP A 89 24.55 -8.05 -14.77
N SER A 90 23.26 -8.36 -14.95
CA SER A 90 22.78 -9.62 -15.53
C SER A 90 22.00 -9.47 -16.85
N LEU A 91 21.64 -8.25 -17.26
CA LEU A 91 20.89 -7.98 -18.49
C LEU A 91 21.63 -7.06 -19.46
N ASN A 92 21.44 -7.31 -20.76
CA ASN A 92 21.71 -6.31 -21.79
C ASN A 92 20.83 -5.07 -21.49
N ASN A 93 21.46 -3.89 -21.38
CA ASN A 93 20.81 -2.60 -21.10
C ASN A 93 19.56 -2.29 -21.96
N LYS A 94 19.37 -2.99 -23.09
CA LYS A 94 18.24 -2.89 -24.03
C LYS A 94 16.94 -3.59 -23.59
N ASP A 95 16.95 -4.46 -22.57
CA ASP A 95 15.74 -5.18 -22.11
C ASP A 95 15.39 -4.89 -20.65
N LEU A 96 16.04 -3.90 -20.07
CA LEU A 96 16.10 -3.62 -18.64
C LEU A 96 14.75 -3.17 -18.02
N LEU A 97 13.85 -2.54 -18.79
CA LEU A 97 12.46 -2.30 -18.34
C LEU A 97 11.51 -3.47 -18.61
N LYS A 98 11.81 -4.33 -19.59
CA LYS A 98 11.00 -5.52 -19.87
C LYS A 98 11.19 -6.57 -18.78
N SER A 99 12.39 -6.62 -18.19
CA SER A 99 12.74 -7.52 -17.09
C SER A 99 12.22 -7.07 -15.73
N LEU A 100 11.82 -5.80 -15.59
CA LEU A 100 11.12 -5.34 -14.39
C LEU A 100 9.79 -6.09 -14.31
N ASP A 101 9.79 -7.15 -13.50
CA ASP A 101 8.57 -7.83 -13.14
C ASP A 101 7.70 -6.83 -12.36
N LEU A 102 6.76 -6.21 -13.07
CA LEU A 102 5.80 -5.24 -12.53
C LEU A 102 4.92 -5.85 -11.43
N LYS A 103 5.03 -7.16 -11.15
CA LYS A 103 4.39 -7.83 -10.01
C LYS A 103 5.25 -7.82 -8.74
N LYS A 104 6.56 -7.60 -8.84
CA LYS A 104 7.53 -7.49 -7.73
C LYS A 104 8.03 -6.05 -7.60
N VAL A 105 7.09 -5.12 -7.51
CA VAL A 105 7.35 -3.68 -7.50
C VAL A 105 8.29 -3.30 -6.36
N LYS A 106 9.58 -3.14 -6.65
CA LYS A 106 10.53 -2.52 -5.72
C LYS A 106 10.10 -1.08 -5.51
N THR A 107 9.76 -0.78 -4.26
CA THR A 107 9.31 0.54 -3.86
C THR A 107 10.47 1.24 -3.17
N ILE A 108 10.84 2.42 -3.65
CA ILE A 108 11.90 3.24 -3.04
C ILE A 108 11.24 4.54 -2.62
N ASN A 109 11.16 4.78 -1.31
CA ASN A 109 10.49 5.97 -0.75
C ASN A 109 9.08 6.19 -1.31
N ASN A 110 8.27 5.11 -1.37
CA ASN A 110 6.93 5.08 -1.96
C ASN A 110 6.84 5.34 -3.47
N LEU A 111 7.97 5.53 -4.17
CA LEU A 111 8.00 5.56 -5.63
C LEU A 111 8.09 4.15 -6.20
N PHE A 112 7.45 3.97 -7.35
CA PHE A 112 7.48 2.72 -8.06
C PHE A 112 7.15 2.88 -9.55
N ILE A 113 7.51 1.85 -10.33
CA ILE A 113 7.17 1.77 -11.76
C ILE A 113 5.95 0.86 -11.91
N ASN A 114 4.96 1.30 -12.67
CA ASN A 114 3.77 0.52 -13.01
C ASN A 114 3.43 0.62 -14.49
N SER A 115 2.52 -0.25 -14.92
CA SER A 115 2.05 -0.29 -16.30
C SER A 115 1.36 1.02 -16.68
N PHE A 116 1.60 1.46 -17.93
CA PHE A 116 0.92 2.61 -18.46
C PHE A 116 -0.56 2.32 -18.71
N THR A 117 -1.41 3.18 -18.17
CA THR A 117 -2.82 3.27 -18.52
C THR A 117 -3.07 4.57 -19.29
N LYS A 118 -3.83 4.49 -20.39
CA LYS A 118 -4.22 5.71 -21.11
C LYS A 118 -5.11 6.54 -20.19
N LYS A 119 -4.87 7.86 -20.18
CA LYS A 119 -5.77 8.81 -19.53
C LYS A 119 -7.18 8.65 -20.11
N VAL A 120 -8.16 8.49 -19.24
CA VAL A 120 -9.58 8.34 -19.61
C VAL A 120 -10.44 9.45 -19.00
N ASN A 121 -11.64 9.59 -19.55
CA ASN A 121 -12.73 10.36 -18.94
C ASN A 121 -13.64 9.36 -18.23
N ILE A 122 -13.81 9.51 -16.92
CA ILE A 122 -14.59 8.60 -16.10
C ILE A 122 -15.85 9.33 -15.65
N ASP A 123 -17.00 8.73 -15.91
CA ASP A 123 -18.27 9.20 -15.38
C ASP A 123 -18.55 8.50 -14.05
N LEU A 124 -18.63 9.28 -12.98
CA LEU A 124 -18.92 8.82 -11.64
C LEU A 124 -20.30 9.29 -11.15
N THR A 125 -21.20 9.72 -12.04
CA THR A 125 -22.55 10.21 -11.67
C THR A 125 -23.34 9.16 -10.88
N ASN A 126 -23.23 7.88 -11.24
CA ASN A 126 -23.98 6.80 -10.57
C ASN A 126 -23.28 6.20 -9.33
N ILE A 127 -22.12 6.74 -8.93
CA ILE A 127 -21.31 6.14 -7.86
C ILE A 127 -22.00 6.17 -6.49
N PHE A 128 -22.88 7.15 -6.26
CA PHE A 128 -23.60 7.36 -5.01
C PHE A 128 -24.54 6.21 -4.66
N THR A 129 -24.94 5.39 -5.64
CA THR A 129 -25.79 4.22 -5.43
C THR A 129 -25.04 3.00 -4.87
N LYS A 130 -23.70 3.00 -4.95
CA LYS A 130 -22.86 1.82 -4.66
C LYS A 130 -21.92 2.00 -3.47
N GLU A 131 -21.75 3.23 -2.98
CA GLU A 131 -20.73 3.57 -2.00
C GLU A 131 -21.27 4.59 -1.00
N ASN A 132 -20.74 4.55 0.23
CA ASN A 132 -20.96 5.65 1.17
C ASN A 132 -20.17 6.91 0.74
N ILE A 133 -20.50 8.05 1.34
CA ILE A 133 -19.90 9.36 0.98
C ILE A 133 -18.36 9.31 1.02
N THR A 134 -17.78 8.72 2.06
CA THR A 134 -16.32 8.58 2.19
C THR A 134 -15.73 7.74 1.05
N GLY A 135 -16.37 6.63 0.69
CA GLY A 135 -15.99 5.76 -0.42
C GLY A 135 -16.09 6.47 -1.77
N VAL A 136 -17.15 7.25 -1.99
CA VAL A 136 -17.31 8.10 -3.18
C VAL A 136 -16.17 9.09 -3.30
N ILE A 137 -15.89 9.86 -2.24
CA ILE A 137 -14.80 10.84 -2.22
C ILE A 137 -13.45 10.16 -2.51
N LYS A 138 -13.18 9.00 -1.88
CA LYS A 138 -11.95 8.24 -2.11
C LYS A 138 -11.79 7.84 -3.58
N LYS A 139 -12.85 7.34 -4.21
CA LYS A 139 -12.83 6.96 -5.64
C LYS A 139 -12.54 8.16 -6.53
N ILE A 140 -13.17 9.31 -6.27
CA ILE A 140 -12.89 10.54 -7.01
C ILE A 140 -11.42 10.97 -6.85
N LEU A 141 -10.91 10.98 -5.61
CA LEU A 141 -9.52 11.32 -5.33
C LEU A 141 -8.53 10.39 -6.06
N ASN A 142 -8.80 9.08 -6.05
CA ASN A 142 -8.01 8.09 -6.80
C ASN A 142 -7.94 8.43 -8.28
N GLU A 143 -9.07 8.66 -8.94
CA GLU A 143 -9.07 8.93 -10.38
C GLU A 143 -8.35 10.24 -10.75
N LEU A 144 -8.50 11.27 -9.92
CA LEU A 144 -7.79 12.53 -10.11
C LEU A 144 -6.27 12.38 -9.90
N ALA A 145 -5.86 11.59 -8.90
CA ALA A 145 -4.44 11.27 -8.63
C ALA A 145 -3.81 10.43 -9.74
N LEU A 146 -4.56 9.51 -10.35
CA LEU A 146 -4.09 8.70 -11.48
C LEU A 146 -3.90 9.49 -12.77
N GLY A 147 -4.47 10.69 -12.88
CA GLY A 147 -4.36 11.48 -14.10
C GLY A 147 -5.65 11.65 -14.88
N ASN A 148 -6.74 11.00 -14.49
CA ASN A 148 -7.98 10.93 -15.25
C ASN A 148 -8.81 12.22 -15.15
N ASN A 149 -9.67 12.44 -16.15
CA ASN A 149 -10.71 13.44 -16.01
C ASN A 149 -11.94 12.75 -15.42
N VAL A 150 -12.63 13.43 -14.52
CA VAL A 150 -13.80 12.87 -13.84
C VAL A 150 -15.01 13.74 -14.17
N THR A 151 -16.14 13.11 -14.47
CA THR A 151 -17.44 13.79 -14.60
C THR A 151 -18.34 13.33 -13.46
N ILE A 152 -18.97 14.28 -12.75
CA ILE A 152 -19.91 14.01 -11.66
C ILE A 152 -21.06 14.99 -11.82
N ASN A 153 -22.29 14.50 -11.95
CA ASN A 153 -23.49 15.33 -12.12
C ASN A 153 -23.22 16.44 -13.16
N GLU A 154 -22.81 16.04 -14.37
CA GLU A 154 -22.48 16.92 -15.51
C GLU A 154 -21.23 17.81 -15.34
N THR A 155 -20.69 17.91 -14.13
CA THR A 155 -19.50 18.70 -13.84
C THR A 155 -18.24 17.95 -14.26
N LYS A 156 -17.56 18.47 -15.28
CA LYS A 156 -16.26 17.94 -15.75
C LYS A 156 -15.10 18.52 -14.95
N ILE A 157 -14.35 17.64 -14.28
CA ILE A 157 -13.11 17.93 -13.56
C ILE A 157 -11.94 17.52 -14.46
N ASN A 158 -11.34 18.52 -15.11
CA ASN A 158 -10.17 18.37 -15.96
C ASN A 158 -8.89 18.87 -15.27
N ASN A 159 -7.76 18.90 -15.98
CA ASN A 159 -6.48 19.37 -15.45
C ASN A 159 -6.52 20.77 -14.82
N LYS A 160 -7.36 21.70 -15.34
CA LYS A 160 -7.45 23.08 -14.82
C LYS A 160 -8.12 23.13 -13.44
N LYS A 161 -9.19 22.36 -13.26
CA LYS A 161 -9.98 22.33 -12.01
C LYS A 161 -9.46 21.30 -10.99
N ARG A 162 -8.64 20.34 -11.43
CA ARG A 162 -8.20 19.19 -10.64
C ARG A 162 -7.63 19.56 -9.28
N LYS A 163 -6.67 20.48 -9.22
CA LYS A 163 -5.98 20.82 -7.95
C LYS A 163 -6.94 21.38 -6.92
N ALA A 164 -7.79 22.32 -7.31
CA ALA A 164 -8.77 22.92 -6.42
C ALA A 164 -9.74 21.86 -5.86
N VAL A 165 -10.36 21.08 -6.75
CA VAL A 165 -11.32 20.04 -6.36
C VAL A 165 -10.65 18.96 -5.51
N PHE A 166 -9.47 18.49 -5.91
CA PHE A 166 -8.73 17.48 -5.16
C PHE A 166 -8.42 17.95 -3.74
N ASN A 167 -7.90 19.17 -3.58
CA ASN A 167 -7.56 19.70 -2.26
C ASN A 167 -8.80 19.84 -1.36
N THR A 168 -9.91 20.35 -1.91
CA THR A 168 -11.18 20.45 -1.18
C THR A 168 -11.69 19.09 -0.75
N LEU A 169 -11.73 18.11 -1.66
CA LEU A 169 -12.20 16.76 -1.37
C LEU A 169 -11.27 16.03 -0.38
N MET A 170 -9.96 16.21 -0.50
CA MET A 170 -8.98 15.62 0.42
C MET A 170 -9.14 16.19 1.83
N PHE A 171 -9.39 17.50 1.97
CA PHE A 171 -9.70 18.10 3.27
C PHE A 171 -10.95 17.50 3.90
N ILE A 172 -12.05 17.42 3.14
CA ILE A 172 -13.31 16.81 3.61
C ILE A 172 -13.10 15.33 3.96
N TYR A 173 -12.36 14.60 3.14
CA TYR A 173 -12.04 13.20 3.35
C TYR A 173 -11.28 12.99 4.67
N ASN A 174 -10.22 13.76 4.91
CA ASN A 174 -9.44 13.69 6.14
C ASN A 174 -10.32 13.95 7.37
N LYS A 175 -11.18 14.97 7.32
CA LYS A 175 -12.12 15.26 8.40
C LYS A 175 -13.14 14.15 8.62
N SER A 176 -13.61 13.51 7.56
CA SER A 176 -14.51 12.34 7.67
C SER A 176 -13.82 11.16 8.36
N ILE A 177 -12.54 10.91 8.04
CA ILE A 177 -11.75 9.84 8.66
C ILE A 177 -11.49 10.14 10.14
N GLU A 178 -11.12 11.37 10.49
CA GLU A 178 -10.94 11.81 11.88
C GLU A 178 -12.24 11.63 12.70
N ALA A 179 -13.37 12.09 12.17
CA ALA A 179 -14.67 11.95 12.83
C ALA A 179 -15.06 10.48 13.03
N ASN A 180 -14.80 9.62 12.03
CA ASN A 180 -15.06 8.19 12.14
C ASN A 180 -14.19 7.51 13.22
N LYS A 181 -12.91 7.90 13.31
CA LYS A 181 -12.01 7.41 14.38
C LYS A 181 -12.49 7.82 15.77
N LEU A 182 -12.95 9.06 15.93
CA LEU A 182 -13.52 9.54 17.20
C LEU A 182 -14.76 8.75 17.60
N LYS A 183 -15.72 8.59 16.67
CA LYS A 183 -16.93 7.78 16.91
C LYS A 183 -16.59 6.33 17.25
N GLN A 184 -15.61 5.74 16.57
CA GLN A 184 -15.14 4.39 16.86
C GLN A 184 -14.57 4.30 18.29
N LYS A 185 -13.75 5.27 18.69
CA LYS A 185 -13.18 5.35 20.04
C LYS A 185 -14.28 5.44 21.10
N GLU A 186 -15.23 6.36 20.94
CA GLU A 186 -16.39 6.49 21.85
C GLU A 186 -17.22 5.22 21.94
N GLY A 187 -17.44 4.54 20.82
CA GLY A 187 -18.15 3.26 20.77
C GLY A 187 -17.42 2.17 21.55
N ILE A 188 -16.10 2.09 21.41
CA ILE A 188 -15.23 1.18 22.17
C ILE A 188 -15.29 1.49 23.67
N ASP A 189 -15.20 2.77 24.05
CA ASP A 189 -15.20 3.17 25.46
C ASP A 189 -16.55 2.88 26.12
N LYS A 190 -17.67 3.14 25.43
CA LYS A 190 -19.01 2.71 25.87
C LYS A 190 -19.11 1.18 26.01
N ALA A 191 -18.52 0.42 25.09
CA ALA A 191 -18.52 -1.05 25.15
C ALA A 191 -17.67 -1.60 26.31
N LYS A 192 -16.55 -0.94 26.65
CA LYS A 192 -15.73 -1.24 27.83
C LYS A 192 -16.49 -0.99 29.12
N ILE A 193 -17.13 0.19 29.25
CA ILE A 193 -17.95 0.54 30.43
C ILE A 193 -19.07 -0.49 30.63
N ARG A 194 -19.72 -0.94 29.56
CA ARG A 194 -20.77 -1.98 29.60
C ARG A 194 -20.24 -3.41 29.79
N GLY A 195 -18.93 -3.60 29.98
CA GLY A 195 -18.31 -4.92 30.16
C GLY A 195 -18.36 -5.84 28.94
N LYS A 196 -18.77 -5.34 27.76
CA LYS A 196 -18.85 -6.14 26.52
C LYS A 196 -17.49 -6.35 25.86
N TYR A 197 -16.54 -5.45 26.08
CA TYR A 197 -15.21 -5.53 25.51
C TYR A 197 -14.33 -6.53 26.30
N LYS A 198 -14.32 -7.80 25.90
CA LYS A 198 -13.56 -8.89 26.56
C LYS A 198 -12.19 -9.17 25.94
N GLY A 199 -11.75 -8.33 25.02
CA GLY A 199 -10.51 -8.51 24.26
C GLY A 199 -10.58 -9.72 23.32
N ARG A 200 -9.41 -10.25 22.94
CA ARG A 200 -9.32 -11.44 22.09
C ARG A 200 -9.79 -12.66 22.88
N ILE A 201 -10.82 -13.33 22.39
CA ILE A 201 -11.23 -14.64 22.91
C ILE A 201 -10.05 -15.61 22.68
N PRO A 202 -9.52 -16.25 23.73
CA PRO A 202 -8.45 -17.23 23.58
C PRO A 202 -8.86 -18.33 22.61
N SER A 203 -7.94 -18.77 21.75
CA SER A 203 -8.24 -19.93 20.91
C SER A 203 -8.51 -21.14 21.82
N PRO A 204 -9.60 -21.89 21.60
CA PRO A 204 -9.94 -23.01 22.45
C PRO A 204 -8.77 -23.99 22.49
N ILE A 205 -8.59 -24.61 23.65
CA ILE A 205 -7.67 -25.72 23.84
C ILE A 205 -8.49 -26.82 24.49
N ASP A 206 -8.38 -28.04 23.96
CA ASP A 206 -8.91 -29.20 24.64
C ASP A 206 -8.09 -29.41 25.92
N LEU A 207 -8.67 -29.02 27.05
CA LEU A 207 -8.00 -29.04 28.34
C LEU A 207 -7.73 -30.46 28.82
N ASP A 208 -8.59 -31.42 28.48
CA ASP A 208 -8.44 -32.80 28.91
C ASP A 208 -7.30 -33.46 28.12
N LYS A 209 -7.26 -33.24 26.81
CA LYS A 209 -6.14 -33.67 25.97
C LYS A 209 -4.83 -33.00 26.39
N PHE A 210 -4.87 -31.71 26.77
CA PHE A 210 -3.69 -31.00 27.27
C PHE A 210 -3.19 -31.58 28.60
N LYS A 211 -4.09 -31.83 29.57
CA LYS A 211 -3.74 -32.43 30.87
C LYS A 211 -3.10 -33.81 30.70
N ASN A 212 -3.67 -34.66 29.84
CA ASN A 212 -3.14 -36.00 29.59
C ASN A 212 -1.72 -35.96 29.00
N GLU A 213 -1.48 -35.11 28.00
CA GLU A 213 -0.13 -34.94 27.43
C GLU A 213 0.83 -34.27 28.42
N TYR A 214 0.35 -33.34 29.25
CA TYR A 214 1.17 -32.69 30.28
C TYR A 214 1.56 -33.65 31.42
N GLN A 215 0.70 -34.59 31.79
CA GLN A 215 1.02 -35.61 32.79
C GLN A 215 2.19 -36.49 32.36
N LYS A 216 2.25 -36.85 31.07
CA LYS A 216 3.40 -37.58 30.50
C LYS A 216 4.69 -36.77 30.60
N VAL A 217 4.62 -35.43 30.51
CA VAL A 217 5.78 -34.55 30.74
C VAL A 217 6.20 -34.58 32.21
N LEU A 218 5.25 -34.53 33.16
CA LEU A 218 5.54 -34.63 34.60
C LEU A 218 6.17 -35.98 34.96
N ASN A 219 5.70 -37.06 34.33
CA ASN A 219 6.26 -38.41 34.45
C ASN A 219 7.62 -38.57 33.72
N LYS A 220 8.13 -37.52 33.05
CA LYS A 220 9.36 -37.52 32.24
C LYS A 220 9.34 -38.46 31.02
N GLU A 221 8.16 -38.87 30.55
CA GLU A 221 7.99 -39.75 29.39
C GLU A 221 8.16 -39.01 28.05
N ILE A 222 7.75 -37.75 27.99
CA ILE A 222 7.87 -36.90 26.79
C ILE A 222 8.34 -35.49 27.15
N THR A 223 8.91 -34.78 26.17
CA THR A 223 9.34 -33.39 26.35
C THR A 223 8.21 -32.40 26.05
N ALA A 224 8.30 -31.21 26.65
CA ALA A 224 7.38 -30.10 26.38
C ALA A 224 7.30 -29.75 24.87
N GLN A 225 8.43 -29.83 24.15
CA GLN A 225 8.46 -29.59 22.70
C GLN A 225 7.62 -30.61 21.92
N LYS A 226 7.60 -31.87 22.37
CA LYS A 226 6.78 -32.92 21.76
C LYS A 226 5.30 -32.64 21.94
N VAL A 227 4.88 -32.21 23.14
CA VAL A 227 3.48 -31.81 23.42
C VAL A 227 3.04 -30.60 22.60
N ILE A 228 3.90 -29.57 22.50
CA ILE A 228 3.65 -28.38 21.67
C ILE A 228 3.36 -28.77 20.22
N LYS A 229 4.18 -29.69 19.67
CA LYS A 229 4.01 -30.22 18.32
C LYS A 229 2.76 -31.09 18.18
N ASN A 230 2.52 -32.01 19.11
CA ASN A 230 1.37 -32.93 19.10
C ASN A 230 0.03 -32.19 19.18
N LEU A 231 -0.04 -31.12 19.98
CA LEU A 231 -1.24 -30.32 20.17
C LEU A 231 -1.35 -29.16 19.18
N ASN A 232 -0.35 -28.96 18.32
CA ASN A 232 -0.27 -27.86 17.36
C ASN A 232 -0.55 -26.48 18.00
N ILE A 233 0.09 -26.22 19.15
CA ILE A 233 -0.03 -24.97 19.89
C ILE A 233 1.29 -24.20 19.88
N SER A 234 1.27 -22.90 20.12
CA SER A 234 2.50 -22.14 20.32
C SER A 234 3.13 -22.46 21.67
N LYS A 235 4.45 -22.29 21.77
CA LYS A 235 5.20 -22.39 23.03
C LYS A 235 4.60 -21.51 24.13
N ASP A 236 4.21 -20.28 23.78
CA ASP A 236 3.59 -19.35 24.73
C ASP A 236 2.22 -19.85 25.22
N LYS A 237 1.42 -20.44 24.33
CA LYS A 237 0.13 -21.03 24.71
C LYS A 237 0.33 -22.19 25.67
N TYR A 238 1.34 -23.04 25.46
CA TYR A 238 1.70 -24.14 26.36
C TYR A 238 2.00 -23.64 27.79
N TYR A 239 2.93 -22.70 27.94
CA TYR A 239 3.30 -22.20 29.28
C TYR A 239 2.18 -21.39 29.96
N ARG A 240 1.39 -20.63 29.19
CA ARG A 240 0.21 -19.93 29.74
C ARG A 240 -0.84 -20.91 30.27
N THR A 241 -1.09 -22.02 29.58
CA THR A 241 -2.03 -23.04 30.03
C THR A 241 -1.55 -23.73 31.30
N ILE A 242 -0.26 -24.06 31.41
CA ILE A 242 0.31 -24.60 32.66
C ILE A 242 0.13 -23.63 33.83
N LYS A 243 0.46 -22.35 33.63
CA LYS A 243 0.30 -21.32 34.66
C LYS A 243 -1.15 -21.19 35.12
N LEU A 244 -2.11 -21.29 34.21
CA LEU A 244 -3.56 -21.32 34.51
C LEU A 244 -3.95 -22.54 35.33
N LEU A 245 -3.48 -23.73 34.95
CA LEU A 245 -3.76 -24.97 35.67
C LEU A 245 -3.18 -24.95 37.10
N ASN A 246 -1.95 -24.50 37.26
CA ASN A 246 -1.30 -24.42 38.57
C ASN A 246 -2.00 -23.40 39.48
N LYS A 247 -2.37 -22.23 38.96
CA LYS A 247 -3.11 -21.21 39.72
C LYS A 247 -4.48 -21.71 40.22
N ASN A 248 -5.14 -22.56 39.45
CA ASN A 248 -6.41 -23.17 39.87
C ASN A 248 -6.24 -24.24 40.96
N LEU A 249 -5.07 -24.87 41.06
CA LEU A 249 -4.76 -25.86 42.11
C LEU A 249 -4.48 -25.18 43.47
N ASP A 250 -3.84 -24.01 43.46
CA ASP A 250 -3.56 -23.26 44.70
C ASP A 250 -4.84 -22.71 45.34
N ASN A 251 -5.79 -22.22 44.55
CA ASN A 251 -7.09 -21.72 45.02
C ASN A 251 -8.03 -22.80 45.62
N ILE A 252 -7.74 -24.08 45.41
CA ILE A 252 -8.51 -25.20 45.99
C ILE A 252 -7.94 -25.62 47.35
N LYS A 253 -6.71 -25.25 47.67
CA LYS A 253 -6.05 -25.56 48.95
C LYS A 253 -6.31 -24.50 50.04
N GLU A 254 -6.82 -23.33 49.66
CA GLU A 254 -7.14 -22.21 50.58
C GLU A 254 -8.65 -22.12 50.94
N LYS A 255 -9.44 -23.15 50.60
CA LYS A 255 -10.83 -23.31 51.04
C LYS A 255 -10.95 -24.55 51.92
#